data_AF-A0A392RLD0-F1
#
_entry.id   AF-A0A392RLD0-F1
#
_cell.length_a   1.000
_cell.length_b   1.000
_cell.length_c   1.000
_cell.angle_alpha   90.00
_cell.angle_beta   90.00
_cell.angle_gamma   90.00
#
_symmetry.space_group_name_H-M   'P 1'
#
loop_
_entity.id
_entity.type
_entity.pdbx_description
1 polymer ?
#
loop_
_entity_poly.entity_id
_entity_poly.type
_entity_poly.pdbx_seq_one_letter_code
_entity_poly.pdbx_strand_id
1 'polypeptide(L)' 'TATAVYRNRISRDPIFLTAEASSVGGFYAVNRCGQVLLATVNEATIVPFVSGQSNNLELAVNLAKRGNLPGAEELVT' A
#
# COMPACT_ATOMS: atom_id res chain seq x y z
N THR A 1 12.45 -6.68 -4.64
CA THR A 1 11.60 -7.82 -5.05
C THR A 1 10.44 -7.42 -5.95
N ALA A 2 9.96 -6.16 -5.98
CA ALA A 2 8.85 -5.72 -6.85
C ALA A 2 7.59 -6.63 -6.75
N THR A 3 7.44 -7.31 -5.62
CA THR A 3 6.35 -8.27 -5.36
C THR A 3 5.03 -7.51 -5.30
N ALA A 4 4.01 -8.01 -6.00
CA ALA A 4 2.67 -7.44 -5.90
C ALA A 4 2.09 -7.69 -4.50
N VAL A 5 1.77 -6.61 -3.78
CA VAL A 5 1.20 -6.68 -2.42
C VAL A 5 -0.32 -6.60 -2.46
N TYR A 6 -0.88 -5.61 -3.18
CA TYR A 6 -2.32 -5.37 -3.18
C TYR A 6 -2.84 -5.10 -4.59
N ARG A 7 -4.04 -5.58 -4.89
CA ARG A 7 -4.78 -5.26 -6.11
C ARG A 7 -6.26 -5.10 -5.80
N ASN A 8 -6.82 -3.97 -6.19
CA ASN A 8 -8.26 -3.74 -6.19
C ASN A 8 -8.61 -2.68 -7.24
N ARG A 9 -9.86 -2.69 -7.72
CA ARG A 9 -10.35 -1.65 -8.62
C ARG A 9 -10.72 -0.40 -7.82
N ILE A 10 -9.95 0.67 -8.02
CA ILE A 10 -10.14 1.95 -7.31
C ILE A 10 -11.02 2.97 -8.05
N SER A 11 -11.27 2.77 -9.35
CA SER A 11 -12.16 3.64 -10.14
C SER A 11 -12.91 2.82 -11.18
N ARG A 12 -14.18 3.17 -11.42
CA ARG A 12 -14.94 2.61 -12.54
C ARG A 12 -14.59 3.29 -13.85
N ASP A 13 -14.44 4.61 -13.79
CA ASP A 13 -14.09 5.48 -14.90
C ASP A 13 -12.57 5.53 -15.12
N PRO A 14 -12.09 5.76 -16.35
CA PRO A 14 -10.67 5.86 -16.64
C PRO A 14 -10.00 6.97 -15.83
N ILE A 15 -8.88 6.63 -15.18
CA ILE A 15 -7.94 7.59 -14.61
C ILE A 15 -7.09 8.13 -15.76
N PHE A 16 -7.05 9.45 -15.92
CA PHE A 16 -6.34 10.10 -17.04
C PHE A 16 -5.18 11.00 -16.61
N LEU A 17 -5.07 11.27 -15.30
CA LEU A 17 -3.99 12.05 -14.72
C LEU A 17 -3.67 11.50 -13.33
N THR A 18 -2.38 11.41 -13.02
CA THR A 18 -1.89 11.09 -11.67
C THR A 18 -0.79 12.06 -11.27
N ALA A 19 -0.60 12.22 -9.96
CA ALA A 19 0.49 12.98 -9.38
C ALA A 19 0.95 12.31 -8.09
N GLU A 20 2.21 12.50 -7.72
CA GLU A 20 2.70 12.07 -6.41
C GLU A 20 2.01 12.87 -5.29
N ALA A 21 1.71 12.20 -4.17
CA ALA A 21 1.21 12.85 -2.97
C ALA A 21 2.34 13.07 -1.94
N SER A 22 3.33 13.89 -2.29
CA SER A 22 4.61 13.98 -1.56
C SER A 22 4.50 14.34 -0.07
N SER A 23 3.43 15.01 0.37
CA SER A 23 3.22 15.39 1.78
C SER A 23 2.67 14.26 2.65
N VAL A 24 1.97 13.28 2.07
CA VAL A 24 1.27 12.20 2.78
C VAL A 24 1.68 10.80 2.33
N GLY A 25 2.51 10.71 1.30
CA GLY A 25 2.87 9.46 0.64
C GLY A 25 1.78 8.95 -0.30
N GLY A 26 2.19 8.11 -1.27
CA GLY A 26 1.28 7.54 -2.27
C GLY A 26 1.04 8.48 -3.46
N PHE A 27 -0.19 8.49 -3.98
CA PHE A 27 -0.52 9.23 -5.20
C PHE A 27 -1.95 9.78 -5.22
N TYR A 28 -2.11 10.89 -5.93
CA TYR A 28 -3.38 11.41 -6.38
C TYR A 28 -3.71 10.88 -7.78
N ALA A 29 -5.00 10.63 -8.04
CA ALA A 29 -5.51 10.22 -9.33
C ALA A 29 -6.81 10.97 -9.67
N VAL A 30 -6.96 11.38 -10.93
CA VAL A 30 -8.18 12.03 -11.44
C VAL A 30 -8.82 11.14 -12.50
N ASN A 31 -10.11 10.84 -12.31
CA ASN A 31 -10.89 10.07 -13.28
C ASN A 31 -11.82 10.94 -14.13
N ARG A 32 -12.34 10.39 -15.23
CA ARG A 32 -13.18 11.13 -16.20
C ARG A 32 -14.51 11.66 -15.64
N CYS A 33 -14.94 11.19 -14.47
CA CYS A 33 -16.10 11.73 -13.75
C CYS A 33 -15.75 12.94 -12.87
N GLY A 34 -14.48 13.37 -12.86
CA GLY A 34 -14.01 14.51 -12.06
C GLY A 34 -13.72 14.17 -10.60
N GLN A 35 -13.70 12.88 -10.22
CA GLN A 35 -13.32 12.48 -8.87
C GLN A 35 -11.80 12.59 -8.68
N VAL A 36 -11.40 13.14 -7.53
CA VAL A 36 -10.00 13.13 -7.07
C VAL A 36 -9.86 12.04 -6.02
N LEU A 37 -9.02 11.05 -6.31
CA LEU A 37 -8.74 9.93 -5.42
C LEU A 37 -7.34 10.10 -4.81
N LEU A 38 -7.21 9.82 -3.52
CA LEU A 38 -5.92 9.65 -2.85
C LEU A 38 -5.76 8.18 -2.49
N ALA A 39 -4.65 7.58 -2.89
CA ALA A 39 -4.27 6.24 -2.47
C ALA A 39 -2.93 6.30 -1.73
N THR A 40 -2.93 5.80 -0.49
CA THR A 40 -1.74 5.71 0.36
C THR A 40 -1.67 4.33 1.03
N VAL A 41 -0.52 4.03 1.61
CA VAL A 41 -0.30 2.82 2.40
C VAL A 41 -0.95 3.00 3.78
N ASN A 42 -1.72 2.01 4.22
CA ASN A 42 -2.12 1.92 5.61
C ASN A 42 -1.03 1.22 6.41
N GLU A 43 -0.17 2.01 7.07
CA GLU A 43 0.99 1.52 7.80
C GLU A 43 0.64 0.57 8.95
N ALA A 44 -0.52 0.77 9.59
CA ALA A 44 -0.98 -0.07 10.69
C ALA A 44 -1.38 -1.49 10.25
N THR A 45 -1.70 -1.69 8.97
CA THR A 45 -2.27 -2.96 8.48
C THR A 45 -1.47 -3.64 7.39
N ILE A 46 -0.52 -2.96 6.74
CA ILE A 46 0.24 -3.54 5.64
C ILE A 46 1.10 -4.73 6.06
N VAL A 47 1.73 -4.69 7.24
CA VAL A 47 2.54 -5.79 7.77
C VAL A 47 1.68 -7.03 8.06
N PRO A 48 0.60 -6.96 8.87
CA PRO A 48 -0.26 -8.12 9.12
C PRO A 48 -0.97 -8.62 7.85
N PHE A 49 -1.27 -7.75 6.89
CA PHE A 49 -1.83 -8.15 5.60
C PHE A 49 -0.84 -9.00 4.78
N VAL A 50 0.44 -8.62 4.75
CA VAL A 50 1.46 -9.35 3.99
C VAL A 50 1.84 -10.66 4.68
N SER A 51 2.01 -10.66 6.01
CA SER A 51 2.38 -11.88 6.75
C SER A 51 1.24 -12.89 6.79
N GLY A 52 0.01 -12.45 7.07
CA GLY A 52 -1.15 -13.33 7.22
C GLY A 52 -1.85 -13.62 5.89
N GLN A 53 -2.48 -12.60 5.30
CA GLN A 53 -3.35 -12.81 4.14
C GLN A 53 -2.57 -13.16 2.87
N SER A 54 -1.42 -12.53 2.65
CA SER A 54 -0.55 -12.86 1.52
C SER A 54 0.39 -14.04 1.81
N ASN A 55 0.38 -14.57 3.05
CA ASN A 55 1.22 -15.65 3.54
C ASN A 55 2.70 -15.51 3.16
N ASN A 56 3.25 -14.29 3.27
CA ASN A 56 4.61 -13.97 2.88
C ASN A 56 5.38 -13.30 4.03
N LEU A 57 5.81 -14.13 4.98
CA LEU A 57 6.52 -13.68 6.18
C LEU A 57 7.84 -12.96 5.85
N GLU A 58 8.62 -13.47 4.90
CA GLU A 58 9.89 -12.86 4.51
C GLU A 58 9.68 -11.44 3.97
N LEU A 59 8.68 -11.23 3.13
CA LEU A 59 8.35 -9.90 2.63
C LEU A 59 7.86 -8.99 3.76
N ALA A 60 7.00 -9.49 4.65
CA ALA A 60 6.48 -8.71 5.78
C ALA A 60 7.61 -8.21 6.70
N VAL A 61 8.55 -9.08 7.07
CA VAL A 61 9.72 -8.73 7.91
C VAL A 61 10.61 -7.71 7.21
N ASN A 62 10.91 -7.91 5.93
CA ASN A 62 11.74 -6.97 5.17
C ASN A 62 11.07 -5.61 5.00
N LEU A 63 9.75 -5.59 4.80
CA LEU A 63 8.95 -4.37 4.63
C LEU A 63 8.88 -3.60 5.95
N ALA A 64 8.61 -4.27 7.06
CA ALA A 64 8.54 -3.63 8.37
C ALA A 64 9.89 -3.04 8.81
N LYS A 65 10.98 -3.80 8.65
CA LYS A 65 12.34 -3.30 8.96
C LYS A 65 12.73 -2.10 8.11
N ARG A 66 12.44 -2.12 6.81
CA ARG A 66 12.83 -1.03 5.90
C ARG A 66 11.99 0.22 6.08
N GLY A 67 10.69 0.06 6.33
CA GLY A 67 9.74 1.15 6.49
C GLY A 67 9.59 1.67 7.92
N ASN A 68 10.25 1.04 8.90
CA ASN A 68 10.01 1.28 10.33
C ASN A 68 8.52 1.19 10.69
N LEU A 69 7.84 0.17 10.16
CA LEU A 69 6.39 0.01 10.30
C LEU A 69 6.03 -0.85 11.51
N PRO A 70 4.88 -0.57 12.17
CA PRO A 70 4.39 -1.37 13.29
C PRO A 70 3.93 -2.78 12.85
N GLY A 71 3.82 -3.70 13.81
CA GLY A 71 3.34 -5.07 13.58
C GLY A 71 4.43 -6.08 13.25
N ALA A 72 5.70 -5.68 13.32
CA ALA A 72 6.86 -6.55 13.16
C ALA A 72 7.16 -7.36 14.42
N GLU A 73 6.71 -6.87 15.57
CA GLU A 73 7.03 -7.39 16.91
C GLU A 73 6.56 -8.85 17.07
N GLU A 74 5.43 -9.20 16.46
CA GLU A 74 4.86 -10.55 16.46
C GLU A 74 5.54 -11.50 15.47
N LEU A 75 6.37 -10.99 14.55
CA LEU A 75 6.98 -11.78 13.47
C LEU A 75 8.39 -12.31 13.80
N VAL A 76 9.00 -11.85 14.90
CA VAL A 76 10.40 -12.15 15.28
C VAL A 76 10.49 -12.98 16.57
N THR A 77 9.36 -13.55 17.03
CA THR A 77 9.33 -14.50 18.15
C THR A 77 9.45 -15.93 17.63
#